data_AF-A0AAE9HWL2-F1
#
_entry.id   AF-A0AAE9HWL2-F1
#
_cell.length_a   1.000
_cell.length_b   1.000
_cell.length_c   1.000
_cell.angle_alpha   90.00
_cell.angle_beta   90.00
_cell.angle_gamma   90.00
#
_symmetry.space_group_name_H-M   'P 1'
#
loop_
_entity.id
_entity.type
_entity.pdbx_description
1 polymer ?
#
loop_
_entity_poly.entity_id
_entity_poly.type
_entity_poly.pdbx_seq_one_letter_code
_entity_poly.pdbx_strand_id
1 'polypeptide(L)'
;MSELSIQPLINAVKRLHEGWLRYLQDTDDAQIRDGLIQRFEFTYEISHKILKRYLEYTSANPTQFDGMSFQDLIRTANEQNLLLGDWTDWKQYRDMRARTSHTYDE
;
A
#
# COMPACT_ATOMS: atom_id res chain seq x y z
N MET A 1 17.00 -18.22 0.97
CA MET A 1 15.75 -17.44 0.88
C MET A 1 15.72 -16.50 2.07
N SER A 2 15.63 -15.19 1.85
CA SER A 2 15.46 -14.25 2.95
C SER A 2 14.13 -14.49 3.64
N GLU A 3 14.10 -14.44 4.97
CA GLU A 3 12.88 -14.53 5.76
C GLU A 3 11.90 -13.42 5.38
N LEU A 4 10.62 -13.76 5.17
CA LEU A 4 9.59 -12.78 4.90
C LEU A 4 9.27 -12.01 6.18
N SER A 5 9.67 -10.73 6.24
CA SER A 5 9.34 -9.84 7.35
C SER A 5 8.23 -8.87 6.99
N ILE A 6 7.16 -8.86 7.78
CA ILE A 6 6.06 -7.88 7.68
C ILE A 6 6.29 -6.61 8.52
N GLN A 7 7.40 -6.54 9.26
CA GLN A 7 7.71 -5.39 10.14
C GLN A 7 7.69 -4.04 9.42
N PRO A 8 8.18 -3.91 8.16
CA PRO A 8 8.09 -2.64 7.44
C PRO A 8 6.65 -2.18 7.23
N LEU A 9 5.72 -3.10 6.95
CA LEU A 9 4.30 -2.78 6.79
C LEU A 9 3.66 -2.35 8.11
N ILE A 10 3.95 -3.08 9.20
CA ILE A 10 3.48 -2.71 10.55
C ILE A 10 3.92 -1.28 10.90
N ASN A 11 5.19 -0.96 10.67
CA ASN A 11 5.74 0.37 10.93
C ASN A 11 5.09 1.44 10.04
N ALA A 12 4.84 1.13 8.77
CA ALA A 12 4.21 2.06 7.83
C ALA A 12 2.76 2.38 8.24
N VAL A 13 1.96 1.35 8.54
CA VAL A 13 0.58 1.50 9.01
C VAL A 13 0.51 2.28 10.32
N LYS A 14 1.41 2.00 11.27
CA LYS A 14 1.52 2.77 12.53
C LYS A 14 1.76 4.25 12.25
N ARG A 15 2.74 4.57 11.40
CA ARG A 15 3.03 5.96 11.03
C ARG A 15 1.85 6.62 10.32
N LEU A 16 1.19 5.92 9.40
CA LEU A 16 -0.01 6.44 8.73
C LEU A 16 -1.11 6.79 9.75
N HIS A 17 -1.38 5.88 10.69
CA HIS A 17 -2.37 6.09 11.74
C HIS A 17 -2.02 7.27 12.66
N GLU A 18 -0.76 7.40 13.10
CA GLU A 18 -0.29 8.55 13.88
C GLU A 18 -0.46 9.86 13.11
N GLY A 19 -0.18 9.86 11.80
CA GLY A 19 -0.35 11.05 10.95
C GLY A 19 -1.82 11.43 10.82
N TRP A 20 -2.69 10.44 10.64
CA TRP A 20 -4.13 10.62 10.58
C TRP A 20 -4.70 11.22 11.85
N LEU A 21 -4.31 10.69 13.02
CA LEU A 21 -4.74 11.23 14.31
C LEU A 21 -4.30 12.68 14.52
N ARG A 22 -3.11 13.06 14.03
CA ARG A 22 -2.63 14.46 14.11
C ARG A 22 -3.37 15.38 13.15
N TYR A 23 -3.65 14.93 11.93
CA TYR A 23 -4.45 15.68 10.96
C TYR A 23 -5.87 15.97 11.48
N LEU A 24 -6.49 15.03 12.18
CA LEU A 24 -7.82 15.24 12.77
C LEU A 24 -7.85 16.30 13.89
N GLN A 25 -6.71 16.69 14.45
CA GLN A 25 -6.65 17.74 15.47
C GLN A 25 -6.72 19.15 14.86
N ASP A 26 -6.23 19.29 13.63
CA ASP A 26 -6.27 20.53 12.86
C ASP A 26 -6.22 20.19 11.37
N THR A 27 -7.38 20.21 10.72
CA THR A 27 -7.51 19.83 9.31
C THR A 27 -7.07 20.91 8.33
N ASP A 28 -6.83 22.13 8.83
CA ASP A 28 -6.38 23.28 8.04
C ASP A 28 -4.84 23.37 8.00
N ASP A 29 -4.13 22.58 8.81
CA ASP A 29 -2.68 22.48 8.79
C ASP A 29 -2.17 21.76 7.53
N ALA A 30 -1.76 22.55 6.54
CA ALA A 30 -1.23 22.06 5.27
C ALA A 30 0.04 21.20 5.45
N GLN A 31 0.91 21.51 6.42
CA GLN A 31 2.14 20.74 6.65
C GLN A 31 1.82 19.34 7.17
N ILE A 32 0.81 19.22 8.05
CA ILE A 32 0.34 17.92 8.53
C ILE A 32 -0.38 17.15 7.43
N ARG A 33 -1.20 17.82 6.61
CA ARG A 33 -1.87 17.22 5.45
C ARG A 33 -0.85 16.64 4.46
N ASP A 34 0.17 17.40 4.09
CA ASP A 34 1.18 16.96 3.11
C ASP A 34 2.03 15.80 3.67
N GLY A 35 2.36 15.87 4.97
CA GLY A 35 3.01 14.76 5.69
C GLY A 35 2.14 13.49 5.75
N LEU A 36 0.82 13.63 5.88
CA LEU A 36 -0.12 12.51 5.85
C LEU A 36 -0.23 11.90 4.45
N ILE A 37 -0.27 12.73 3.39
CA ILE A 37 -0.23 12.28 2.00
C ILE A 37 1.02 11.44 1.75
N GLN A 38 2.20 11.92 2.12
CA GLN A 38 3.45 11.16 1.98
C GLN A 38 3.41 9.81 2.72
N ARG A 39 2.77 9.77 3.91
CA ARG A 39 2.58 8.54 4.69
C ARG A 39 1.66 7.56 4.00
N PHE A 40 0.59 8.03 3.36
CA PHE A 40 -0.26 7.20 2.52
C PHE A 40 0.55 6.61 1.36
N GLU A 41 1.35 7.43 0.65
CA GLU A 41 2.10 6.97 -0.51
C GLU A 41 3.04 5.81 -0.21
N PHE A 42 3.91 5.95 0.80
CA PHE A 42 4.84 4.87 1.12
C PHE A 42 4.13 3.66 1.73
N THR A 43 3.01 3.85 2.45
CA THR A 43 2.26 2.74 3.04
C THR A 43 1.59 1.91 1.96
N TYR A 44 0.98 2.57 0.96
CA TYR A 44 0.46 1.92 -0.24
C TYR A 44 1.56 1.14 -0.96
N GLU A 45 2.72 1.76 -1.20
CA GLU A 45 3.86 1.10 -1.86
C GLU A 45 4.37 -0.13 -1.11
N ILE A 46 4.49 -0.05 0.21
CA ILE A 46 4.94 -1.17 1.04
C ILE A 46 3.89 -2.29 1.04
N SER A 47 2.60 -1.95 1.08
CA SER A 47 1.52 -2.94 1.17
C SER A 47 1.51 -3.92 -0.01
N HIS A 48 1.58 -3.42 -1.25
CA HIS A 48 1.56 -4.30 -2.42
C HIS A 48 2.89 -5.04 -2.66
N LYS A 49 4.02 -4.45 -2.25
CA LYS A 49 5.32 -5.15 -2.26
C LYS A 49 5.37 -6.31 -1.28
N ILE A 50 4.83 -6.13 -0.07
CA ILE A 50 4.72 -7.22 0.91
C ILE A 50 3.75 -8.29 0.44
N LEU A 51 2.63 -7.90 -0.17
CA LEU A 51 1.68 -8.84 -0.76
C LEU A 51 2.34 -9.71 -1.85
N LYS A 52 3.05 -9.09 -2.79
CA LYS A 52 3.80 -9.82 -3.84
C LYS A 52 4.83 -10.76 -3.23
N ARG A 53 5.62 -10.30 -2.26
CA ARG A 53 6.62 -11.14 -1.58
C ARG A 53 5.99 -12.31 -0.82
N TYR A 54 4.83 -12.10 -0.21
CA TYR A 54 4.09 -13.17 0.46
C TYR A 54 3.66 -14.24 -0.55
N LEU A 55 3.05 -13.82 -1.67
CA LEU A 55 2.63 -14.72 -2.74
C LEU A 55 3.81 -15.52 -3.33
N GLU A 56 4.95 -14.86 -3.58
CA GLU A 56 6.20 -15.51 -4.00
C GLU A 56 6.69 -16.52 -2.97
N TYR A 57 6.66 -16.15 -1.68
CA TYR A 57 7.15 -16.98 -0.58
C TYR A 57 6.32 -18.26 -0.38
N THR A 58 5.01 -18.20 -0.59
CA THR A 58 4.09 -19.34 -0.38
C THR A 58 3.81 -20.16 -1.62
N SER A 59 4.27 -19.73 -2.80
CA SER A 59 4.02 -20.43 -4.07
C SER A 59 5.09 -21.47 -4.39
N ALA A 60 4.66 -22.59 -4.99
CA ALA A 60 5.55 -23.57 -5.58
C ALA A 60 6.31 -23.04 -6.82
N ASN A 61 5.77 -22.00 -7.47
CA ASN A 61 6.39 -21.33 -8.62
C ASN A 61 6.43 -19.81 -8.37
N PRO A 62 7.45 -19.28 -7.65
CA PRO A 62 7.52 -17.86 -7.31
C PRO A 62 7.62 -16.93 -8.52
N THR A 63 8.26 -17.36 -9.62
CA THR A 63 8.49 -16.50 -10.80
C THR A 63 7.22 -16.16 -11.56
N GLN A 64 6.10 -16.85 -11.28
CA GLN A 64 4.80 -16.53 -11.89
C GLN A 64 4.30 -15.10 -11.56
N PHE A 65 4.80 -14.49 -10.48
CA PHE A 65 4.40 -13.15 -10.05
C PHE A 65 5.26 -12.02 -10.65
N ASP A 66 6.33 -12.34 -11.38
CA ASP A 66 7.26 -11.34 -11.92
C ASP A 66 6.66 -10.48 -13.03
N GLY A 67 5.89 -11.10 -13.93
CA GLY A 67 5.21 -10.43 -15.04
C GLY A 67 3.76 -10.06 -14.78
N MET A 68 3.25 -10.32 -13.58
CA MET A 68 1.84 -10.16 -13.25
C MET A 68 1.47 -8.67 -13.18
N SER A 69 0.36 -8.30 -13.82
CA SER A 69 -0.17 -6.94 -13.66
C SER A 69 -0.59 -6.72 -12.20
N PHE A 70 -0.56 -5.47 -11.74
CA PHE A 70 -1.03 -5.16 -10.38
C PHE A 70 -2.49 -5.60 -10.15
N GLN A 71 -3.34 -5.48 -11.17
CA GLN A 71 -4.73 -5.92 -11.08
C GLN A 71 -4.84 -7.43 -10.87
N ASP A 72 -4.04 -8.21 -11.60
CA ASP A 72 -4.03 -9.67 -11.48
C ASP A 72 -3.40 -10.11 -10.16
N LEU A 73 -2.41 -9.37 -9.65
CA LEU A 73 -1.84 -9.59 -8.32
C LEU A 73 -2.90 -9.45 -7.22
N ILE A 74 -3.70 -8.39 -7.27
CA ILE A 74 -4.80 -8.16 -6.31
C ILE A 74 -5.89 -9.22 -6.44
N ARG A 75 -6.24 -9.64 -7.67
CA ARG A 75 -7.21 -10.73 -7.87
C ARG A 75 -6.71 -12.06 -7.32
N THR A 76 -5.46 -12.42 -7.60
CA THR A 76 -4.83 -13.63 -7.09
C THR A 76 -4.81 -13.65 -5.56
N ALA A 77 -4.51 -12.51 -4.94
CA ALA A 77 -4.55 -12.38 -3.49
C ALA A 77 -5.97 -12.50 -2.90
N ASN A 78 -6.98 -11.96 -3.59
CA ASN A 78 -8.39 -12.11 -3.21
C ASN A 78 -8.86 -13.57 -3.31
N GLU A 79 -8.46 -14.30 -4.37
CA GLU A 79 -8.74 -15.73 -4.51
C GLU A 79 -8.16 -16.56 -3.36
N GLN A 80 -7.08 -16.09 -2.75
CA GLN A 80 -6.45 -16.69 -1.57
C GLN A 80 -6.96 -16.12 -0.23
N ASN A 81 -7.98 -15.26 -0.23
CA ASN A 81 -8.54 -14.59 0.95
C ASN A 81 -7.50 -13.80 1.79
N LEU A 82 -6.48 -13.23 1.13
CA LEU A 82 -5.42 -12.46 1.80
C LEU A 82 -5.81 -10.99 2.04
N LEU A 83 -6.86 -10.52 1.38
CA LEU A 83 -7.28 -9.13 1.36
C LEU A 83 -8.67 -8.96 1.94
N LEU A 84 -8.88 -7.83 2.61
CA LEU A 84 -10.19 -7.42 3.11
C LEU A 84 -11.02 -6.67 2.08
N GLY A 85 -10.40 -6.20 0.99
CA GLY A 85 -11.02 -5.39 -0.07
C GLY A 85 -10.63 -5.89 -1.45
N ASP A 86 -11.49 -5.62 -2.42
CA ASP A 86 -11.40 -6.16 -3.77
C ASP A 86 -10.58 -5.27 -4.71
N TRP A 87 -10.55 -5.62 -6.00
CA TRP A 87 -9.86 -4.81 -7.00
C TRP A 87 -10.36 -3.36 -7.07
N THR A 88 -11.65 -3.12 -6.85
CA THR A 88 -12.26 -1.78 -6.89
C THR A 88 -11.66 -0.88 -5.81
N ASP A 89 -11.52 -1.39 -4.59
CA ASP A 89 -10.89 -0.67 -3.47
C ASP A 89 -9.42 -0.34 -3.78
N TRP A 90 -8.67 -1.34 -4.23
CA TRP A 90 -7.25 -1.18 -4.55
C TRP A 90 -7.00 -0.26 -5.75
N LYS A 91 -7.91 -0.28 -6.74
CA LYS A 91 -7.87 0.66 -7.86
C LYS A 91 -8.07 2.09 -7.37
N GLN A 92 -9.00 2.33 -6.45
CA GLN A 92 -9.19 3.66 -5.87
C GLN A 92 -7.91 4.16 -5.18
N TYR A 93 -7.24 3.32 -4.37
CA TYR A 93 -5.97 3.71 -3.74
C TYR A 93 -4.88 4.01 -4.77
N ARG A 94 -4.82 3.22 -5.85
CA ARG A 94 -3.88 3.45 -6.94
C ARG A 94 -4.12 4.79 -7.65
N ASP A 95 -5.39 5.10 -7.92
CA ASP A 95 -5.79 6.35 -8.56
C ASP A 95 -5.50 7.55 -7.65
N MET A 96 -5.76 7.42 -6.34
CA MET A 96 -5.36 8.44 -5.35
C MET A 96 -3.85 8.64 -5.34
N ARG A 97 -3.05 7.57 -5.32
CA ARG A 97 -1.59 7.66 -5.39
C ARG A 97 -1.08 8.28 -6.69
N ALA A 98 -1.76 8.07 -7.82
CA ALA A 98 -1.38 8.73 -9.06
C ALA A 98 -1.63 10.24 -9.03
N ARG A 99 -2.62 10.70 -8.25
CA ARG A 99 -2.93 12.12 -8.09
C ARG A 99 -1.98 12.85 -7.15
N THR A 100 -1.48 12.19 -6.11
CA THR A 100 -0.58 12.84 -5.13
C THR A 100 0.72 13.31 -5.76
N SER A 101 1.24 12.63 -6.79
CA SER A 101 2.40 13.11 -7.56
C SER A 101 2.16 14.43 -8.28
N HIS A 102 0.92 14.76 -8.63
CA HIS A 102 0.56 16.03 -9.27
C HIS A 102 0.25 17.14 -8.27
N THR A 103 0.03 16.81 -6.99
CA THR A 103 -0.19 17.80 -5.93
C THR A 103 1.10 18.52 -5.52
N TYR A 104 2.27 17.96 -5.85
CA TYR A 104 3.57 18.59 -5.61
C TYR A 104 4.03 19.54 -6.74
N ASP A 105 3.24 19.67 -7.82
CA ASP A 105 3.52 20.56 -8.96
C ASP A 105 2.89 21.97 -8.79
N GLU A 106 2.28 22.27 -7.63
CA GLU A 106 1.81 23.60 -7.23
C GLU A 106 2.93 24.44 -6.58
#